data_AF-A0A2P6P503-F1
#
_entry.id   AF-A0A2P6P503-F1
#
_cell.length_a   1.000
_cell.length_b   1.000
_cell.length_c   1.000
_cell.angle_alpha   90.00
_cell.angle_beta   90.00
_cell.angle_gamma   90.00
#
_symmetry.space_group_name_H-M   'P 1'
#
loop_
_entity.id
_entity.type
_entity.pdbx_description
1 polymer ?
#
loop_
_entity_poly.entity_id
_entity_poly.type
_entity_poly.pdbx_seq_one_letter_code
_entity_poly.pdbx_strand_id
1 'polypeptide(L)' 'MLTIVDDLVSVDTLIEEHLTVEPINEYVQSCDIVAFNKICTYSFPVLLQ' A
#
# COMPACT_ATOMS: atom_id res chain seq x y z
N MET A 1 9.21 -0.94 4.27
CA MET A 1 8.88 -0.08 3.11
C MET A 1 7.91 -0.87 2.24
N LEU A 2 6.64 -0.46 2.22
CA LEU A 2 5.57 -1.10 1.46
C LEU A 2 5.38 -0.28 0.16
N THR A 3 5.32 -0.94 -0.99
CA THR A 3 4.99 -0.30 -2.26
C THR A 3 3.63 -0.80 -2.71
N ILE A 4 2.64 0.08 -2.74
CA ILE A 4 1.30 -0.22 -3.23
C ILE A 4 1.05 0.49 -4.55
N VAL A 5 0.10 -0.04 -5.33
CA VAL A 5 -0.37 0.62 -6.55
C VAL A 5 -1.56 1.50 -6.16
N ASP A 6 -1.33 2.81 -6.08
CA ASP A 6 -2.34 3.82 -5.64
C ASP A 6 -3.69 3.67 -6.37
N ASP A 7 -3.67 3.29 -7.65
CA ASP A 7 -4.88 3.19 -8.49
C ASP A 7 -5.64 1.86 -8.32
N LEU A 8 -5.04 0.86 -7.66
CA LEU A 8 -5.63 -0.47 -7.51
C LEU A 8 -5.99 -0.81 -6.07
N VAL A 9 -5.24 -0.30 -5.09
CA VAL A 9 -5.42 -0.62 -3.68
C VAL A 9 -5.21 0.64 -2.83
N SER A 10 -6.22 1.01 -2.06
CA SER A 10 -6.15 2.06 -1.04
C SER A 10 -5.37 1.61 0.18
N VAL A 11 -4.54 2.49 0.72
CA VAL A 11 -3.82 2.24 1.99
C VAL A 11 -4.80 1.97 3.12
N ASP A 12 -5.89 2.72 3.19
CA ASP A 12 -6.90 2.61 4.26
C ASP A 12 -7.52 1.21 4.30
N THR A 13 -7.94 0.69 3.14
CA THR A 13 -8.52 -0.66 3.02
C THR A 13 -7.51 -1.74 3.40
N LEU A 14 -6.24 -1.56 3.04
CA LEU A 14 -5.19 -2.52 3.41
C LEU A 14 -4.90 -2.50 4.92
N ILE A 15 -4.97 -1.34 5.56
CA ILE A 15 -4.84 -1.25 7.02
C ILE A 15 -6.03 -1.92 7.70
N GLU A 16 -7.25 -1.59 7.28
CA GLU A 16 -8.47 -2.08 7.91
C GLU A 16 -8.69 -3.59 7.69
N GLU A 17 -8.54 -4.06 6.45
CA GLU A 17 -8.89 -5.44 6.05
C GLU A 17 -7.73 -6.44 6.16
N HIS A 18 -6.48 -5.99 6.32
CA HIS A 18 -5.33 -6.89 6.48
C HIS A 18 -4.50 -6.64 7.74
N LEU A 19 -4.37 -5.40 8.23
CA LEU A 19 -3.50 -5.10 9.37
C LEU A 19 -4.25 -4.98 10.70
N THR A 20 -5.54 -4.66 10.70
CA THR A 20 -6.36 -4.56 11.93
C THR A 20 -7.32 -5.74 12.12
N VAL A 21 -7.28 -6.75 11.25
CA VAL A 21 -8.14 -7.95 11.38
C VAL A 21 -7.50 -8.98 12.30
N GLU A 22 -8.32 -9.81 12.94
CA GLU A 22 -7.81 -10.97 13.68
C GLU A 22 -7.19 -12.00 12.74
N PRO A 23 -6.02 -12.59 13.08
CA PRO A 23 -5.31 -12.50 14.37
C PRO A 23 -4.25 -11.38 14.43
N ILE A 24 -4.04 -10.63 13.35
CA ILE A 24 -2.94 -9.64 13.25
C ILE A 24 -3.12 -8.48 14.24
N ASN A 25 -4.36 -8.13 14.57
CA ASN A 25 -4.72 -7.18 15.63
C ASN A 25 -4.02 -7.45 16.98
N GLU A 26 -3.67 -8.71 17.29
CA GLU A 26 -2.93 -9.03 18.54
C GLU A 26 -1.49 -8.49 18.56
N TYR A 27 -0.90 -8.26 17.39
CA TYR A 27 0.49 -7.81 17.23
C TYR A 27 0.59 -6.37 16.74
N VAL A 28 -0.44 -5.86 16.07
CA VAL A 28 -0.45 -4.53 15.44
C VAL A 28 -1.68 -3.78 15.93
N GLN A 29 -1.47 -2.82 16.84
CA GLN A 29 -2.55 -2.00 17.42
C GLN A 29 -2.88 -0.75 16.60
N SER A 30 -1.91 -0.27 15.81
CA SER A 30 -2.05 0.88 14.94
C SER A 30 -0.99 0.84 13.86
N CYS A 31 -1.33 1.35 12.68
CA CYS A 31 -0.40 1.53 11.58
C CYS A 31 -0.42 2.99 11.15
N ASP A 32 0.71 3.66 11.28
CA ASP A 32 0.90 5.05 10.86
C ASP A 32 1.73 5.12 9.58
N ILE A 33 1.33 6.02 8.68
CA ILE A 33 2.09 6.30 7.45
C ILE A 33 3.19 7.30 7.80
N VAL A 34 4.40 6.81 8.07
CA VAL A 34 5.55 7.64 8.45
C VAL A 34 6.05 8.50 7.29
N ALA A 35 5.94 8.02 6.04
CA ALA A 35 6.27 8.76 4.83
C ALA A 35 5.49 8.21 3.64
N PHE A 36 4.92 9.12 2.83
CA PHE A 36 4.23 8.78 1.59
C PHE A 36 5.00 9.40 0.42
N ASN A 37 5.80 8.58 -0.26
CA ASN A 37 6.53 9.00 -1.44
C ASN A 37 5.90 8.35 -2.66
N LYS A 38 5.40 9.16 -3.60
CA LYS A 38 4.87 8.66 -4.87
C LYS A 38 6.01 8.11 -5.72
N ILE A 39 6.01 6.79 -5.94
CA ILE A 39 6.99 6.14 -6.81
C ILE A 39 6.39 6.05 -8.22
N CYS A 40 6.83 6.92 -9.13
CA CYS A 40 6.49 6.82 -10.55
C CYS A 40 7.36 5.76 -11.23
N THR A 41 7.10 4.49 -10.96
CA THR A 41 7.59 3.41 -11.81
C THR A 41 6.82 3.47 -13.13
N TYR A 42 7.39 4.12 -14.13
CA TYR A 42 6.94 4.08 -15.51
C TYR A 42 7.05 2.65 -16.05
N SER A 43 6.12 1.78 -15.66
CA SER A 43 6.00 0.44 -16.23
C SER A 43 5.17 0.51 -17.51
N PHE A 44 5.72 1.14 -18.55
CA PHE A 44 5.58 0.67 -19.93
C PHE A 44 6.44 1.51 -20.89
N PRO A 45 7.45 0.92 -21.56
CA PRO A 45 7.79 1.36 -22.90
C PRO A 45 6.70 0.82 -23.85
N VAL A 46 5.48 1.38 -23.80
CA VAL A 46 4.45 1.22 -24.88
C VAL A 46 4.42 2.49 -25.72
N LEU A 47 5.60 3.03 -25.97
CA LEU A 47 5.88 3.71 -27.22
C LEU A 47 6.75 2.77 -28.04
N LEU A 48 6.10 1.68 -28.49
CA LEU A 48 6.53 0.91 -29.64
C LEU A 48 6.44 1.88 -30.83
N GLN A 49 7.60 2.45 -31.13
CA GLN A 49 7.96 2.98 -32.43
C GLN A 49 8.05 1.83 -33.45
#